data_AF-A0AAP3E751-F1
#
_entry.id   AF-A0AAP3E751-F1
#
_cell.length_a   1.000
_cell.length_b   1.000
_cell.length_c   1.000
_cell.angle_alpha   90.00
_cell.angle_beta   90.00
_cell.angle_gamma   90.00
#
_symmetry.space_group_name_H-M   'P 1'
#
loop_
_entity.id
_entity.type
_entity.pdbx_description
1 polymer ?
#
loop_
_entity_poly.entity_id
_entity_poly.type
_entity_poly.pdbx_seq_one_letter_code
_entity_poly.pdbx_strand_id
1 'polypeptide(L)'
;MSTTPTNGPDAATVEVVRNYLTSAATEMQRTLIRTAYNTIIYEILDFGISLYDRDRNLIADSPGLALFLGANDFALEKLIEHVGEENMEPGDVLIMNYPYWSSTHTLDVGVFAPIFREGADVDAEDNELIGYAATRAHWLDLGAKDAGYVLDSTDVHQEGVIFPGTKVYKRGEPDEEVLDLIRFNSRIPDKVIGDLNAQIAAIRTGKRRLRELNDKYGSDTVDECIDRIHDHGEQTARDAVRDLPDGTWSAVDYADGSTGDLIRIEVEVTIDGEEFSVDFSGSSDQVEGPLNIPLGMTETVCKLCFKSITTPTEVSNAGQYAPLSVYAPEGNLFNASYPAPTFTIWTGIVSIDVVYKALAKALPETVPASSGGDLNDIMLYGEDPETGRQFVEANNDAVGWGATNDHDGANAVMHISETMVQNIPVEVFENKAPISFDELSLRTDSGGAGEYRGGLGLRRDFRIEHPVGALSIIQKTKKPGWGIDGGEPGAKNGIVLDLDDDADERVQILVDNTDLYDDGNTWAGFFRGNFVPGEVISNRTGGGGGYGNPYDRDPEAVLEDVTDGYVSRAAAEDEYGVVVTDDLEIDEEATRARRSE
;
A
#
# COMPACT_ATOMS: atom_id res chain seq x y z
N MET A 1 -31.26 -0.77 51.18
CA MET A 1 -30.52 -0.15 50.08
C MET A 1 -29.20 -0.90 49.98
N SER A 2 -29.16 -1.91 49.12
CA SER A 2 -27.96 -2.67 48.79
C SER A 2 -27.51 -2.12 47.44
N THR A 3 -26.41 -1.38 47.42
CA THR A 3 -25.71 -1.02 46.19
C THR A 3 -25.05 -2.27 45.67
N THR A 4 -25.72 -2.96 44.75
CA THR A 4 -25.11 -4.04 43.95
C THR A 4 -23.98 -3.39 43.15
N PRO A 5 -22.73 -3.89 43.23
CA PRO A 5 -21.70 -3.43 42.32
C PRO A 5 -22.13 -3.86 40.91
N THR A 6 -22.28 -2.90 40.00
CA THR A 6 -22.33 -3.19 38.57
C THR A 6 -20.93 -3.67 38.19
N ASN A 7 -20.68 -4.96 38.39
CA ASN A 7 -19.50 -5.58 37.80
C ASN A 7 -19.77 -5.59 36.30
N GLY A 8 -19.16 -4.65 35.58
CA GLY A 8 -19.09 -4.68 34.12
C GLY A 8 -18.47 -5.99 33.59
N PRO A 9 -18.32 -6.16 32.28
CA PRO A 9 -17.88 -7.41 31.68
C PRO A 9 -16.56 -7.87 32.31
N ASP A 10 -16.44 -9.15 32.63
CA ASP A 10 -15.18 -9.71 33.12
C ASP A 10 -14.15 -9.78 31.98
N ALA A 11 -12.87 -9.94 32.32
CA ALA A 11 -11.78 -9.98 31.34
C ALA A 11 -11.96 -11.09 30.30
N ALA A 12 -12.58 -12.22 30.67
CA ALA A 12 -12.84 -13.30 29.73
C ALA A 12 -13.90 -12.89 28.69
N THR A 13 -14.92 -12.14 29.09
CA THR A 13 -15.95 -11.59 28.20
C THR A 13 -15.35 -10.59 27.24
N VAL A 14 -14.51 -9.66 27.74
CA VAL A 14 -13.79 -8.69 26.90
C VAL A 14 -12.97 -9.39 25.82
N GLU A 15 -12.20 -10.42 26.18
CA GLU A 15 -11.38 -11.16 25.21
C GLU A 15 -12.21 -11.98 24.21
N VAL A 16 -13.35 -12.54 24.63
CA VAL A 16 -14.27 -13.21 23.70
C VAL A 16 -14.86 -12.21 22.71
N VAL A 17 -15.22 -11.01 23.15
CA VAL A 17 -15.74 -9.94 22.29
C VAL A 17 -14.65 -9.46 21.32
N ARG A 18 -13.43 -9.17 21.80
CA ARG A 18 -12.27 -8.79 20.99
C ARG A 18 -12.04 -9.77 19.84
N ASN A 19 -11.91 -11.06 20.16
CA ASN A 19 -11.68 -12.10 19.16
C ASN A 19 -12.85 -12.28 18.19
N TYR A 20 -14.10 -12.10 18.66
CA TYR A 20 -15.28 -12.14 17.78
C TYR A 20 -15.25 -11.02 16.75
N LEU A 21 -14.93 -9.79 17.16
CA LEU A 21 -14.86 -8.61 16.29
C LEU A 21 -13.78 -8.77 15.22
N THR A 22 -12.58 -9.21 15.60
CA THR A 22 -11.52 -9.56 14.63
C THR A 22 -11.97 -10.65 13.67
N SER A 23 -12.60 -11.72 14.18
CA SER A 23 -13.13 -12.79 13.32
C SER A 23 -14.23 -12.30 12.37
N ALA A 24 -15.04 -11.30 12.78
CA ALA A 24 -16.06 -10.70 11.92
C ALA A 24 -15.43 -9.94 10.77
N ALA A 25 -14.41 -9.10 11.03
CA ALA A 25 -13.65 -8.40 9.99
C ALA A 25 -12.98 -9.38 9.02
N THR A 26 -12.36 -10.46 9.53
CA THR A 26 -11.78 -11.52 8.68
C THR A 26 -12.83 -12.25 7.83
N GLU A 27 -14.07 -12.42 8.32
CA GLU A 27 -15.14 -13.01 7.51
C GLU A 27 -15.61 -12.07 6.40
N MET A 28 -15.67 -10.75 6.68
CA MET A 28 -15.93 -9.75 5.65
C MET A 28 -14.86 -9.82 4.56
N GLN A 29 -13.58 -9.90 4.94
CA GLN A 29 -12.44 -10.07 4.02
C GLN A 29 -12.60 -11.30 3.14
N ARG A 30 -12.84 -12.47 3.74
CA ARG A 30 -13.03 -13.71 2.97
C ARG A 30 -14.23 -13.66 2.04
N THR A 31 -15.27 -12.92 2.41
CA THR A 31 -16.46 -12.71 1.57
C THR A 31 -16.10 -11.86 0.36
N LEU A 32 -15.39 -10.75 0.55
CA LEU A 32 -14.93 -9.88 -0.53
C LEU A 32 -14.06 -10.66 -1.52
N ILE A 33 -12.98 -11.30 -1.05
CA ILE A 33 -12.04 -12.08 -1.89
C ILE A 33 -12.78 -13.13 -2.73
N ARG A 34 -13.73 -13.87 -2.13
CA ARG A 34 -14.43 -14.97 -2.83
C ARG A 34 -15.49 -14.51 -3.81
N THR A 35 -15.91 -13.25 -3.78
CA THR A 35 -17.01 -12.73 -4.60
C THR A 35 -16.59 -11.62 -5.55
N ALA A 36 -15.34 -11.17 -5.48
CA ALA A 36 -14.75 -10.18 -6.38
C ALA A 36 -14.59 -10.69 -7.81
N TYR A 37 -14.60 -9.76 -8.76
CA TYR A 37 -14.58 -9.98 -10.21
C TYR A 37 -13.25 -9.59 -10.86
N ASN A 38 -12.37 -8.91 -10.11
CA ASN A 38 -11.05 -8.49 -10.58
C ASN A 38 -9.89 -9.05 -9.73
N THR A 39 -8.78 -9.37 -10.40
CA THR A 39 -7.53 -9.95 -9.84
C THR A 39 -6.88 -9.04 -8.81
N ILE A 40 -7.03 -7.72 -8.96
CA ILE A 40 -6.51 -6.72 -8.02
C ILE A 40 -7.13 -6.93 -6.61
N ILE A 41 -8.39 -7.34 -6.52
CA ILE A 41 -9.03 -7.63 -5.21
C ILE A 41 -8.70 -9.04 -4.71
N TYR A 42 -8.78 -10.08 -5.54
CA TYR A 42 -8.70 -11.47 -5.03
C TYR A 42 -7.31 -12.12 -5.09
N GLU A 43 -6.38 -11.61 -5.90
CA GLU A 43 -4.95 -12.04 -5.91
C GLU A 43 -4.06 -11.01 -5.20
N ILE A 44 -4.12 -9.73 -5.60
CA ILE A 44 -3.26 -8.67 -5.04
C ILE A 44 -3.72 -8.27 -3.64
N LEU A 45 -5.02 -8.35 -3.33
CA LEU A 45 -5.61 -7.95 -2.05
C LEU A 45 -5.64 -6.43 -1.84
N ASP A 46 -5.85 -5.67 -2.90
CA ASP A 46 -6.00 -4.21 -2.83
C ASP A 46 -7.39 -3.80 -2.30
N PHE A 47 -7.56 -3.93 -0.98
CA PHE A 47 -8.78 -3.54 -0.28
C PHE A 47 -8.53 -3.25 1.21
N GLY A 48 -9.38 -2.42 1.81
CA GLY A 48 -9.40 -2.12 3.25
C GLY A 48 -10.75 -2.47 3.85
N ILE A 49 -10.78 -3.14 5.01
CA ILE A 49 -12.02 -3.54 5.69
C ILE A 49 -12.01 -3.08 7.13
N SER A 50 -13.10 -2.47 7.57
CA SER A 50 -13.20 -1.87 8.89
C SER A 50 -14.61 -2.00 9.47
N LEU A 51 -14.67 -2.23 10.79
CA LEU A 51 -15.86 -2.15 11.62
C LEU A 51 -15.66 -1.06 12.67
N TYR A 52 -16.68 -0.23 12.86
CA TYR A 52 -16.68 0.90 13.77
C TYR A 52 -17.81 0.83 14.77
N ASP A 53 -17.60 1.42 15.95
CA ASP A 53 -18.66 1.61 16.93
C ASP A 53 -19.59 2.76 16.51
N ARG A 54 -20.60 3.04 17.34
CA ARG A 54 -21.55 4.13 17.12
C ARG A 54 -20.90 5.51 17.09
N ASP A 55 -19.77 5.66 17.77
CA ASP A 55 -19.00 6.89 17.89
C ASP A 55 -17.89 6.96 16.83
N ARG A 56 -17.91 6.03 15.86
CA ARG A 56 -17.05 5.97 14.67
C ARG A 56 -15.59 5.63 14.99
N ASN A 57 -15.31 5.09 16.18
CA ASN A 57 -13.98 4.57 16.50
C ASN A 57 -13.79 3.19 15.88
N LEU A 58 -12.61 2.96 15.31
CA LEU A 58 -12.25 1.68 14.73
C LEU A 58 -12.25 0.60 15.82
N ILE A 59 -13.10 -0.42 15.67
CA ILE A 59 -13.17 -1.56 16.58
C ILE A 59 -12.27 -2.70 16.07
N ALA A 60 -12.35 -2.99 14.77
CA ALA A 60 -11.59 -4.05 14.13
C ALA A 60 -11.41 -3.76 12.64
N ASP A 61 -10.26 -4.11 12.10
CA ASP A 61 -9.98 -4.11 10.66
C ASP A 61 -9.46 -5.48 10.20
N SER A 62 -9.43 -5.65 8.87
CA SER A 62 -8.81 -6.80 8.21
C SER A 62 -8.38 -6.38 6.80
N PRO A 63 -7.43 -5.43 6.69
CA PRO A 63 -7.02 -4.92 5.39
C PRO A 63 -6.28 -6.00 4.59
N GLY A 64 -6.30 -5.86 3.27
CA GLY A 64 -5.47 -6.65 2.37
C GLY A 64 -4.09 -6.02 2.15
N LEU A 65 -4.01 -4.69 2.04
CA LEU A 65 -2.75 -3.94 2.03
C LEU A 65 -2.37 -3.44 3.43
N ALA A 66 -1.09 -3.46 3.77
CA ALA A 66 -0.61 -2.90 5.04
C ALA A 66 -0.85 -1.38 5.11
N LEU A 67 -0.78 -0.69 3.96
CA LEU A 67 -1.11 0.73 3.82
C LEU A 67 -2.57 1.08 4.21
N PHE A 68 -3.46 0.08 4.26
CA PHE A 68 -4.87 0.29 4.57
C PHE A 68 -5.26 0.08 6.03
N LEU A 69 -4.28 -0.03 6.94
CA LEU A 69 -4.50 -0.01 8.38
C LEU A 69 -5.16 1.30 8.82
N GLY A 70 -6.37 1.20 9.40
CA GLY A 70 -7.16 2.37 9.80
C GLY A 70 -7.45 3.37 8.66
N ALA A 71 -7.45 2.92 7.40
CA ALA A 71 -7.51 3.82 6.25
C ALA A 71 -8.92 4.30 5.89
N ASN A 72 -9.93 3.69 6.49
CA ASN A 72 -11.31 4.11 6.35
C ASN A 72 -11.71 5.12 7.45
N ASP A 73 -10.88 5.37 8.45
CA ASP A 73 -11.22 6.18 9.64
C ASP A 73 -11.54 7.62 9.25
N PHE A 74 -10.60 8.28 8.56
CA PHE A 74 -10.77 9.64 8.03
C PHE A 74 -11.94 9.73 7.04
N ALA A 75 -12.09 8.70 6.20
CA ALA A 75 -13.13 8.63 5.19
C ALA A 75 -14.54 8.51 5.82
N LEU A 76 -14.69 7.72 6.88
CA LEU A 76 -15.96 7.60 7.58
C LEU A 76 -16.36 8.95 8.20
N GLU A 77 -15.44 9.64 8.89
CA GLU A 77 -15.73 10.95 9.46
C GLU A 77 -16.17 11.96 8.39
N LYS A 78 -15.44 12.04 7.27
CA LYS A 78 -15.80 12.94 6.17
C LYS A 78 -17.13 12.59 5.52
N LEU A 79 -17.43 11.29 5.38
CA LEU A 79 -18.72 10.84 4.87
C LEU A 79 -19.86 11.30 5.79
N ILE A 80 -19.73 11.11 7.10
CA ILE A 80 -20.78 11.52 8.05
C ILE A 80 -20.89 13.04 8.13
N GLU A 81 -19.78 13.78 8.10
CA GLU A 81 -19.76 15.25 8.03
C GLU A 81 -20.54 15.77 6.82
N HIS A 82 -20.37 15.12 5.66
CA HIS A 82 -21.02 15.53 4.42
C HIS A 82 -22.50 15.12 4.34
N VAL A 83 -22.81 13.85 4.65
CA VAL A 83 -24.15 13.28 4.46
C VAL A 83 -25.08 13.63 5.61
N GLY A 84 -24.57 13.75 6.83
CA GLY A 84 -25.36 13.87 8.06
C GLY A 84 -25.88 12.50 8.52
N GLU A 85 -25.63 12.18 9.79
CA GLU A 85 -26.08 10.92 10.41
C GLU A 85 -27.61 10.80 10.39
N GLU A 86 -28.33 11.92 10.53
CA GLU A 86 -29.79 11.99 10.48
C GLU A 86 -30.39 11.62 9.12
N ASN A 87 -29.56 11.64 8.06
CA ASN A 87 -29.96 11.26 6.73
C ASN A 87 -29.65 9.78 6.43
N MET A 88 -29.20 8.99 7.40
CA MET A 88 -28.90 7.57 7.24
C MET A 88 -29.99 6.70 7.84
N GLU A 89 -30.51 5.77 7.04
CA GLU A 89 -31.59 4.86 7.46
C GLU A 89 -31.12 3.39 7.45
N PRO A 90 -31.80 2.52 8.22
CA PRO A 90 -31.53 1.09 8.15
C PRO A 90 -31.68 0.55 6.73
N GLY A 91 -30.64 -0.15 6.26
CA GLY A 91 -30.58 -0.72 4.92
C GLY A 91 -29.92 0.18 3.86
N ASP A 92 -29.55 1.40 4.22
CA ASP A 92 -28.76 2.26 3.33
C ASP A 92 -27.35 1.69 3.10
N VAL A 93 -26.82 1.93 1.89
CA VAL A 93 -25.42 1.72 1.52
C VAL A 93 -24.95 2.90 0.69
N LEU A 94 -23.81 3.47 1.06
CA LEU A 94 -23.24 4.67 0.47
C LEU A 94 -21.89 4.36 -0.17
N ILE A 95 -21.56 5.09 -1.24
CA ILE A 95 -20.24 5.04 -1.89
C ILE A 95 -19.55 6.41 -1.84
N MET A 96 -18.24 6.40 -1.64
CA MET A 96 -17.40 7.59 -1.66
C MET A 96 -16.04 7.31 -2.28
N ASN A 97 -15.65 8.11 -3.27
CA ASN A 97 -14.34 8.07 -3.92
C ASN A 97 -13.78 9.48 -4.22
N TYR A 98 -14.36 10.52 -3.60
CA TYR A 98 -13.80 11.86 -3.69
C TYR A 98 -12.48 11.90 -2.90
N PRO A 99 -11.31 12.00 -3.54
CA PRO A 99 -10.03 11.57 -2.98
C PRO A 99 -9.64 12.31 -1.69
N TYR A 100 -9.93 13.61 -1.62
CA TYR A 100 -9.65 14.44 -0.44
C TYR A 100 -10.48 14.04 0.80
N TRP A 101 -11.53 13.24 0.63
CA TRP A 101 -12.33 12.67 1.72
C TRP A 101 -12.12 11.17 1.83
N SER A 102 -12.13 10.43 0.71
CA SER A 102 -11.93 9.00 0.68
C SER A 102 -10.50 8.59 1.01
N SER A 103 -9.56 9.51 1.16
CA SER A 103 -8.19 9.25 1.65
C SER A 103 -7.32 8.42 0.71
N THR A 104 -7.67 8.36 -0.58
CA THR A 104 -7.02 7.55 -1.62
C THR A 104 -7.29 8.20 -2.99
N HIS A 105 -7.08 7.48 -4.08
CA HIS A 105 -7.46 7.92 -5.43
C HIS A 105 -8.89 7.51 -5.81
N THR A 106 -9.39 8.03 -6.93
CA THR A 106 -10.80 7.88 -7.36
C THR A 106 -11.22 6.44 -7.72
N LEU A 107 -10.30 5.50 -7.97
CA LEU A 107 -10.64 4.10 -8.20
C LEU A 107 -10.74 3.27 -6.92
N ASP A 108 -10.23 3.79 -5.81
CA ASP A 108 -10.35 3.16 -4.49
C ASP A 108 -11.69 3.54 -3.85
N VAL A 109 -12.75 2.88 -4.28
CA VAL A 109 -14.11 3.22 -3.88
C VAL A 109 -14.42 2.68 -2.50
N GLY A 110 -14.67 3.58 -1.56
CA GLY A 110 -15.20 3.24 -0.24
C GLY A 110 -16.70 2.98 -0.29
N VAL A 111 -17.14 1.87 0.29
CA VAL A 111 -18.54 1.48 0.49
C VAL A 111 -18.80 1.44 1.98
N PHE A 112 -19.84 2.16 2.43
CA PHE A 112 -20.14 2.37 3.84
C PHE A 112 -21.59 2.03 4.12
N ALA A 113 -21.88 1.48 5.30
CA ALA A 113 -23.25 1.32 5.76
C ALA A 113 -23.39 1.51 7.27
N PRO A 114 -24.42 2.24 7.72
CA PRO A 114 -24.80 2.23 9.13
C PRO A 114 -25.34 0.85 9.51
N ILE A 115 -25.06 0.47 10.75
CA ILE A 115 -25.53 -0.77 11.36
C ILE A 115 -26.48 -0.40 12.48
N PHE A 116 -27.77 -0.62 12.22
CA PHE A 116 -28.81 -0.48 13.22
C PHE A 116 -29.12 -1.84 13.84
N ARG A 117 -29.55 -1.81 15.10
CA ARG A 117 -30.21 -2.92 15.77
C ARG A 117 -31.59 -3.11 15.14
N GLU A 118 -31.75 -4.13 14.29
CA GLU A 118 -33.03 -4.52 13.67
C GLU A 118 -33.45 -5.89 14.21
N GLY A 119 -34.72 -6.09 14.56
CA GLY A 119 -35.23 -7.38 15.04
C GLY A 119 -36.75 -7.41 15.18
N ALA A 120 -37.34 -8.60 15.34
CA ALA A 120 -38.79 -8.77 15.49
C ALA A 120 -39.39 -8.11 16.75
N ASP A 121 -38.52 -7.79 17.72
CA ASP A 121 -38.87 -7.21 19.03
C ASP A 121 -38.41 -5.74 19.17
N VAL A 122 -37.95 -5.10 18.08
CA VAL A 122 -37.57 -3.68 18.06
C VAL A 122 -38.62 -2.94 17.24
N ASP A 123 -39.34 -2.01 17.88
CA ASP A 123 -40.28 -1.15 17.16
C ASP A 123 -39.51 -0.34 16.11
N ALA A 124 -40.10 -0.12 14.94
CA ALA A 124 -39.43 0.60 13.85
C ALA A 124 -39.02 2.05 14.22
N GLU A 125 -39.59 2.59 15.30
CA GLU A 125 -39.25 3.89 15.89
C GLU A 125 -38.06 3.83 16.86
N ASP A 126 -37.60 2.63 17.25
CA ASP A 126 -36.53 2.36 18.22
C ASP A 126 -35.27 1.74 17.57
N ASN A 127 -35.05 1.96 16.26
CA ASN A 127 -33.84 1.51 15.57
C ASN A 127 -32.60 2.24 16.12
N GLU A 128 -31.88 1.58 17.02
CA GLU A 128 -30.64 2.10 17.60
C GLU A 128 -29.46 1.88 16.64
N LEU A 129 -28.71 2.94 16.35
CA LEU A 129 -27.42 2.84 15.67
C LEU A 129 -26.39 2.21 16.61
N ILE A 130 -25.80 1.09 16.18
CA ILE A 130 -24.80 0.33 16.95
C ILE A 130 -23.40 0.36 16.32
N GLY A 131 -23.25 0.97 15.14
CA GLY A 131 -21.95 1.16 14.50
C GLY A 131 -22.01 1.29 12.99
N TYR A 132 -20.84 1.13 12.36
CA TYR A 132 -20.68 1.24 10.90
C TYR A 132 -19.81 0.10 10.36
N ALA A 133 -20.07 -0.28 9.11
CA ALA A 133 -19.17 -1.14 8.34
C ALA A 133 -18.64 -0.35 7.15
N ALA A 134 -17.36 -0.53 6.85
CA ALA A 134 -16.71 0.05 5.69
C ALA A 134 -15.90 -1.00 4.93
N THR A 135 -15.93 -0.92 3.61
CA THR A 135 -15.03 -1.65 2.72
C THR A 135 -14.53 -0.70 1.64
N ARG A 136 -13.23 -0.63 1.42
CA ARG A 136 -12.60 0.03 0.28
C ARG A 136 -12.03 -1.03 -0.63
N ALA A 137 -12.14 -0.87 -1.94
CA ALA A 137 -11.52 -1.76 -2.89
C ALA A 137 -11.23 -1.02 -4.19
N HIS A 138 -10.18 -1.44 -4.89
CA HIS A 138 -9.81 -0.89 -6.18
C HIS A 138 -10.76 -1.37 -7.28
N TRP A 139 -11.39 -0.43 -7.97
CA TRP A 139 -12.24 -0.67 -9.13
C TRP A 139 -11.44 -0.45 -10.42
N LEU A 140 -11.65 -1.30 -11.43
CA LEU A 140 -10.84 -1.24 -12.65
C LEU A 140 -11.06 -0.01 -13.53
N ASP A 141 -12.25 0.59 -13.47
CA ASP A 141 -12.58 1.69 -14.36
C ASP A 141 -13.80 2.50 -13.87
N LEU A 142 -13.62 3.82 -13.76
CA LEU A 142 -14.69 4.79 -13.50
C LEU A 142 -14.67 5.95 -14.50
N GLY A 143 -14.33 5.66 -15.77
CA GLY A 143 -14.45 6.65 -16.83
C GLY A 143 -13.45 7.81 -16.74
N ALA A 144 -12.28 7.57 -16.17
CA ALA A 144 -11.14 8.50 -16.26
C ALA A 144 -10.79 8.80 -17.73
N LYS A 145 -10.04 9.88 -17.99
CA LYS A 145 -9.74 10.31 -19.37
C LYS A 145 -9.07 9.21 -20.21
N ASP A 146 -8.26 8.38 -19.55
CA ASP A 146 -7.55 7.24 -20.12
C ASP A 146 -8.00 5.93 -19.45
N ALA A 147 -7.74 4.79 -20.10
CA ALA A 147 -8.00 3.47 -19.51
C ALA A 147 -6.89 3.08 -18.53
N GLY A 148 -7.24 2.44 -17.41
CA GLY A 148 -6.30 2.18 -16.33
C GLY A 148 -5.90 3.46 -15.60
N TYR A 149 -4.66 3.52 -15.10
CA TYR A 149 -4.13 4.74 -14.49
C TYR A 149 -3.88 5.86 -15.52
N VAL A 150 -4.22 7.08 -15.11
CA VAL A 150 -3.90 8.36 -15.74
C VAL A 150 -2.61 8.88 -15.10
N LEU A 151 -1.55 9.02 -15.90
CA LEU A 151 -0.20 9.37 -15.39
C LEU A 151 0.14 10.85 -15.53
N ASP A 152 -0.69 11.60 -16.25
CA ASP A 152 -0.49 12.99 -16.67
C ASP A 152 -1.77 13.82 -16.44
N SER A 153 -2.62 13.45 -15.48
CA SER A 153 -3.70 14.34 -15.04
C SER A 153 -3.10 15.59 -14.38
N THR A 154 -3.76 16.70 -14.64
CA THR A 154 -3.47 18.04 -14.10
C THR A 154 -4.63 18.58 -13.26
N ASP A 155 -5.76 17.85 -13.27
CA ASP A 155 -6.99 18.15 -12.55
C ASP A 155 -7.69 16.83 -12.20
N VAL A 156 -8.19 16.71 -10.98
CA VAL A 156 -8.89 15.51 -10.47
C VAL A 156 -10.08 15.09 -11.35
N HIS A 157 -10.71 16.00 -12.09
CA HIS A 157 -11.81 15.66 -13.00
C HIS A 157 -11.37 14.87 -14.24
N GLN A 158 -10.07 14.70 -14.45
CA GLN A 158 -9.52 13.79 -15.45
C GLN A 158 -9.43 12.34 -14.94
N GLU A 159 -9.65 12.12 -13.64
CA GLU A 159 -9.42 10.86 -12.93
C GLU A 159 -10.70 10.02 -12.74
N GLY A 160 -11.80 10.43 -13.37
CA GLY A 160 -13.03 9.65 -13.45
C GLY A 160 -14.21 10.25 -12.67
N VAL A 161 -15.29 9.48 -12.57
CA VAL A 161 -16.54 9.91 -11.94
C VAL A 161 -16.39 9.94 -10.42
N ILE A 162 -16.82 11.05 -9.82
CA ILE A 162 -16.73 11.29 -8.37
C ILE A 162 -18.10 11.11 -7.71
N PHE A 163 -18.12 10.35 -6.63
CA PHE A 163 -19.22 10.12 -5.71
C PHE A 163 -18.80 10.62 -4.31
N PRO A 164 -19.48 11.65 -3.76
CA PRO A 164 -19.09 12.27 -2.49
C PRO A 164 -19.86 11.71 -1.28
N GLY A 165 -20.28 10.44 -1.30
CA GLY A 165 -21.19 9.86 -0.30
C GLY A 165 -22.58 9.53 -0.88
N THR A 166 -22.63 9.00 -2.10
CA THR A 166 -23.87 8.72 -2.82
C THR A 166 -24.50 7.41 -2.35
N LYS A 167 -25.81 7.41 -2.06
CA LYS A 167 -26.55 6.18 -1.72
C LYS A 167 -26.77 5.32 -2.95
N VAL A 168 -26.18 4.12 -2.96
CA VAL A 168 -26.43 3.07 -3.97
C VAL A 168 -27.53 2.11 -3.56
N TYR A 169 -27.81 2.02 -2.25
CA TYR A 169 -29.01 1.39 -1.71
C TYR A 169 -29.70 2.36 -0.77
N LYS A 170 -31.03 2.45 -0.88
CA LYS A 170 -31.90 3.27 -0.04
C LYS A 170 -32.91 2.35 0.67
N ARG A 171 -32.80 2.23 2.00
CA ARG A 171 -33.63 1.33 2.82
C ARG A 171 -33.69 -0.10 2.29
N GLY A 172 -32.55 -0.64 1.87
CA GLY A 172 -32.43 -2.02 1.37
C GLY A 172 -32.76 -2.21 -0.11
N GLU A 173 -33.25 -1.20 -0.81
CA GLU A 173 -33.55 -1.25 -2.25
C GLU A 173 -32.43 -0.59 -3.07
N PRO A 174 -31.98 -1.19 -4.19
CA PRO A 174 -30.96 -0.60 -5.05
C PRO A 174 -31.48 0.66 -5.75
N ASP A 175 -30.61 1.66 -5.89
CA ASP A 175 -30.88 2.85 -6.70
C ASP A 175 -30.39 2.65 -8.14
N GLU A 176 -31.29 2.21 -9.01
CA GLU A 176 -30.95 1.93 -10.42
C GLU A 176 -30.45 3.16 -11.18
N GLU A 177 -30.83 4.39 -10.79
CA GLU A 177 -30.33 5.60 -11.46
C GLU A 177 -28.83 5.78 -11.18
N VAL A 178 -28.41 5.56 -9.93
CA VAL A 178 -26.98 5.62 -9.55
C VAL A 178 -26.21 4.46 -10.16
N LEU A 179 -26.77 3.25 -10.13
CA LEU A 179 -26.12 2.07 -10.73
C LEU A 179 -25.94 2.25 -12.24
N ASP A 180 -26.89 2.86 -12.93
CA ASP A 180 -26.76 3.18 -14.37
C ASP A 180 -25.67 4.23 -14.62
N LEU A 181 -25.51 5.24 -13.75
CA LEU A 181 -24.40 6.18 -13.86
C LEU A 181 -23.04 5.46 -13.76
N ILE A 182 -22.91 4.47 -12.88
CA ILE A 182 -21.68 3.67 -12.79
C ILE A 182 -21.50 2.81 -14.05
N ARG A 183 -22.54 2.07 -14.47
CA ARG A 183 -22.50 1.18 -15.64
C ARG A 183 -22.09 1.91 -16.92
N PHE A 184 -22.70 3.06 -17.19
CA PHE A 184 -22.52 3.75 -18.48
C PHE A 184 -21.29 4.65 -18.51
N ASN A 185 -20.62 4.89 -17.38
CA ASN A 185 -19.33 5.58 -17.34
C ASN A 185 -18.15 4.60 -17.21
N SER A 186 -18.38 3.29 -17.20
CA SER A 186 -17.30 2.30 -17.15
C SER A 186 -17.05 1.64 -18.51
N ARG A 187 -15.77 1.42 -18.82
CA ARG A 187 -15.30 0.59 -19.95
C ARG A 187 -15.52 -0.90 -19.71
N ILE A 188 -15.62 -1.32 -18.44
CA ILE A 188 -15.77 -2.72 -18.04
C ILE A 188 -16.87 -2.85 -16.95
N PRO A 189 -18.12 -2.49 -17.29
CA PRO A 189 -19.19 -2.32 -16.29
C PRO A 189 -19.55 -3.60 -15.55
N ASP A 190 -19.48 -4.76 -16.20
CA ASP A 190 -19.81 -6.05 -15.57
C ASP A 190 -18.88 -6.36 -14.39
N LYS A 191 -17.59 -6.03 -14.51
CA LYS A 191 -16.61 -6.22 -13.42
C LYS A 191 -16.85 -5.21 -12.31
N VAL A 192 -16.99 -3.94 -12.66
CA VAL A 192 -17.22 -2.85 -11.70
C VAL A 192 -18.47 -3.07 -10.86
N ILE A 193 -19.59 -3.44 -11.49
CA ILE A 193 -20.83 -3.77 -10.76
C ILE A 193 -20.67 -5.07 -9.96
N GLY A 194 -19.90 -6.04 -10.47
CA GLY A 194 -19.53 -7.24 -9.72
C GLY A 194 -18.80 -6.91 -8.42
N ASP A 195 -17.80 -6.05 -8.48
CA ASP A 195 -16.98 -5.64 -7.33
C ASP A 195 -17.76 -4.79 -6.32
N LEU A 196 -18.62 -3.87 -6.80
CA LEU A 196 -19.58 -3.18 -5.93
C LEU A 196 -20.46 -4.17 -5.16
N ASN A 197 -21.00 -5.19 -5.84
CA ASN A 197 -21.81 -6.23 -5.19
C ASN A 197 -20.99 -7.06 -4.20
N ALA A 198 -19.72 -7.34 -4.49
CA ALA A 198 -18.80 -8.02 -3.58
C ALA A 198 -18.54 -7.21 -2.31
N GLN A 199 -18.30 -5.89 -2.44
CA GLN A 199 -18.19 -4.98 -1.30
C GLN A 199 -19.48 -4.94 -0.47
N ILE A 200 -20.65 -4.87 -1.13
CA ILE A 200 -21.95 -4.92 -0.44
C ILE A 200 -22.16 -6.24 0.30
N ALA A 201 -21.73 -7.38 -0.26
CA ALA A 201 -21.79 -8.68 0.40
C ALA A 201 -20.90 -8.72 1.65
N ALA A 202 -19.70 -8.14 1.59
CA ALA A 202 -18.82 -7.98 2.75
C ALA A 202 -19.45 -7.06 3.82
N ILE A 203 -20.02 -5.92 3.43
CA ILE A 203 -20.75 -5.02 4.35
C ILE A 203 -21.91 -5.74 5.04
N ARG A 204 -22.72 -6.50 4.29
CA ARG A 204 -23.83 -7.29 4.86
C ARG A 204 -23.34 -8.34 5.87
N THR A 205 -22.16 -8.91 5.63
CA THR A 205 -21.51 -9.84 6.57
C THR A 205 -21.14 -9.14 7.88
N GLY A 206 -20.51 -7.97 7.81
CA GLY A 206 -20.20 -7.14 8.99
C GLY A 206 -21.44 -6.76 9.79
N LYS A 207 -22.48 -6.27 9.09
CA LYS A 207 -23.80 -5.95 9.69
C LYS A 207 -24.39 -7.13 10.44
N ARG A 208 -24.39 -8.32 9.83
CA ARG A 208 -24.90 -9.54 10.47
C ARG A 208 -24.10 -9.87 11.73
N ARG A 209 -22.77 -9.83 11.68
CA ARG A 209 -21.92 -10.21 12.82
C ARG A 209 -22.04 -9.25 13.99
N LEU A 210 -22.04 -7.94 13.74
CA LEU A 210 -22.19 -6.97 14.83
C LEU A 210 -23.57 -7.09 15.50
N ARG A 211 -24.63 -7.37 14.72
CA ARG A 211 -25.98 -7.66 15.25
C ARG A 211 -26.01 -8.93 16.08
N GLU A 212 -25.46 -10.04 15.58
CA GLU A 212 -25.38 -11.31 16.33
C GLU A 212 -24.64 -11.16 17.66
N LEU A 213 -23.58 -10.35 17.69
CA LEU A 213 -22.83 -10.04 18.92
C LEU A 213 -23.71 -9.28 19.93
N ASN A 214 -24.40 -8.23 19.46
CA ASN A 214 -25.31 -7.42 20.25
C ASN A 214 -26.52 -8.23 20.75
N ASP A 215 -27.11 -9.09 19.93
CA ASP A 215 -28.22 -9.96 20.32
C ASP A 215 -27.81 -10.95 21.42
N LYS A 216 -26.54 -11.38 21.42
CA LYS A 216 -26.02 -12.36 22.38
C LYS A 216 -25.66 -11.74 23.73
N TYR A 217 -25.03 -10.57 23.76
CA TYR A 217 -24.49 -9.96 24.98
C TYR A 217 -25.22 -8.68 25.43
N GLY A 218 -26.05 -8.08 24.57
CA GLY A 218 -26.69 -6.79 24.77
C GLY A 218 -25.76 -5.59 24.46
N SER A 219 -26.32 -4.50 23.92
CA SER A 219 -25.56 -3.31 23.51
C SER A 219 -24.66 -2.77 24.63
N ASP A 220 -25.22 -2.51 25.82
CA ASP A 220 -24.46 -1.98 26.97
C ASP A 220 -23.21 -2.82 27.30
N THR A 221 -23.30 -4.15 27.22
CA THR A 221 -22.17 -5.03 27.51
C THR A 221 -21.13 -4.99 26.39
N VAL A 222 -21.58 -4.94 25.13
CA VAL A 222 -20.70 -4.88 23.96
C VAL A 222 -19.97 -3.55 23.94
N ASP A 223 -20.66 -2.44 24.18
CA ASP A 223 -20.10 -1.10 24.25
C ASP A 223 -19.05 -1.03 25.38
N GLU A 224 -19.35 -1.50 26.60
CA GLU A 224 -18.37 -1.51 27.69
C GLU A 224 -17.16 -2.44 27.39
N CYS A 225 -17.33 -3.49 26.59
CA CYS A 225 -16.21 -4.30 26.13
C CYS A 225 -15.34 -3.55 25.11
N ILE A 226 -15.95 -2.81 24.18
CA ILE A 226 -15.25 -2.01 23.17
C ILE A 226 -14.44 -0.91 23.84
N ASP A 227 -15.04 -0.18 24.79
CA ASP A 227 -14.34 0.86 25.57
C ASP A 227 -13.06 0.30 26.22
N ARG A 228 -13.17 -0.86 26.88
CA ARG A 228 -12.00 -1.51 27.50
C ARG A 228 -10.97 -2.02 26.50
N ILE A 229 -11.40 -2.40 25.30
CA ILE A 229 -10.50 -2.80 24.20
C ILE A 229 -9.69 -1.60 23.73
N HIS A 230 -10.34 -0.44 23.55
CA HIS A 230 -9.71 0.82 23.17
C HIS A 230 -8.79 1.34 24.27
N ASP A 231 -9.24 1.40 25.53
CA ASP A 231 -8.43 1.82 26.68
C ASP A 231 -7.14 0.98 26.79
N HIS A 232 -7.28 -0.34 26.61
CA HIS A 232 -6.12 -1.24 26.63
C HIS A 232 -5.19 -0.99 25.43
N GLY A 233 -5.75 -0.72 24.24
CA GLY A 233 -4.98 -0.39 23.06
C GLY A 233 -4.19 0.90 23.22
N GLU A 234 -4.82 1.94 23.75
CA GLU A 234 -4.16 3.23 24.04
C GLU A 234 -3.05 3.08 25.06
N GLN A 235 -3.32 2.39 26.17
CA GLN A 235 -2.30 2.17 27.19
C GLN A 235 -1.09 1.41 26.62
N THR A 236 -1.33 0.38 25.81
CA THR A 236 -0.26 -0.44 25.21
C THR A 236 0.57 0.37 24.20
N ALA A 237 -0.10 1.17 23.35
CA ALA A 237 0.59 2.04 22.41
C ALA A 237 1.42 3.11 23.12
N ARG A 238 0.88 3.77 24.15
CA ARG A 238 1.60 4.77 24.95
C ARG A 238 2.77 4.17 25.71
N ASP A 239 2.62 2.97 26.28
CA ASP A 239 3.71 2.25 26.93
C ASP A 239 4.84 1.95 25.93
N ALA A 240 4.50 1.49 24.73
CA ALA A 240 5.49 1.24 23.68
C ALA A 240 6.19 2.52 23.22
N VAL A 241 5.48 3.66 23.11
CA VAL A 241 6.11 4.96 22.78
C VAL A 241 7.09 5.39 23.86
N ARG A 242 6.76 5.20 25.15
CA ARG A 242 7.67 5.55 26.26
C ARG A 242 8.97 4.75 26.29
N ASP A 243 8.98 3.56 25.67
CA ASP A 243 10.18 2.73 25.54
C ASP A 243 11.10 3.20 24.39
N LEU A 244 10.60 4.07 23.50
CA LEU A 244 11.40 4.70 22.45
C LEU A 244 12.19 5.91 23.01
N PRO A 245 13.32 6.28 22.38
CA PRO A 245 14.06 7.46 22.79
C PRO A 245 13.28 8.74 22.49
N ASP A 246 13.23 9.66 23.46
CA ASP A 246 12.75 11.03 23.23
C ASP A 246 13.69 11.79 22.30
N GLY A 247 13.12 12.55 21.37
CA GLY A 247 13.88 13.40 20.45
C GLY A 247 13.13 13.75 19.18
N THR A 248 13.82 14.50 18.31
CA THR A 248 13.30 14.93 17.01
C THR A 248 14.33 14.62 15.94
N TRP A 249 13.91 13.91 14.89
CA TRP A 249 14.76 13.52 13.77
C TRP A 249 14.07 13.82 12.45
N SER A 250 14.80 14.43 11.52
CA SER A 250 14.29 14.72 10.18
C SER A 250 15.01 13.92 9.10
N ALA A 251 14.32 13.62 8.01
CA ALA A 251 14.91 12.99 6.84
C ALA A 251 14.37 13.59 5.55
N VAL A 252 15.17 13.46 4.49
CA VAL A 252 14.82 13.93 3.15
C VAL A 252 15.13 12.81 2.16
N ASP A 253 14.20 12.62 1.24
CA ASP A 253 14.41 11.86 0.01
C ASP A 253 13.57 12.45 -1.13
N TYR A 254 13.56 11.80 -2.28
CA TYR A 254 12.90 12.28 -3.48
C TYR A 254 12.11 11.19 -4.18
N ALA A 255 10.92 11.56 -4.65
CA ALA A 255 10.17 10.82 -5.65
C ALA A 255 10.45 11.37 -7.04
N ASP A 256 10.22 10.55 -8.06
CA ASP A 256 10.25 10.90 -9.46
C ASP A 256 8.89 11.54 -9.83
N GLY A 257 8.92 12.76 -10.33
CA GLY A 257 7.76 13.48 -10.84
C GLY A 257 7.34 12.98 -12.22
N SER A 258 6.06 13.12 -12.58
CA SER A 258 5.52 12.68 -13.88
C SER A 258 6.14 13.39 -15.09
N THR A 259 6.87 14.49 -14.87
CA THR A 259 7.62 15.21 -15.93
C THR A 259 9.12 14.96 -15.87
N GLY A 260 9.56 14.02 -15.02
CA GLY A 260 10.95 13.67 -14.78
C GLY A 260 11.68 14.60 -13.80
N ASP A 261 11.01 15.56 -13.18
CA ASP A 261 11.54 16.34 -12.06
C ASP A 261 11.66 15.49 -10.78
N LEU A 262 12.37 16.00 -9.77
CA LEU A 262 12.44 15.36 -8.46
C LEU A 262 11.53 16.08 -7.48
N ILE A 263 10.61 15.35 -6.88
CA ILE A 263 9.68 15.85 -5.86
C ILE A 263 10.30 15.60 -4.49
N ARG A 264 10.51 16.66 -3.71
CA ARG A 264 11.09 16.57 -2.36
C ARG A 264 10.07 16.01 -1.38
N ILE A 265 10.48 14.97 -0.66
CA ILE A 265 9.78 14.44 0.50
C ILE A 265 10.66 14.69 1.72
N GLU A 266 10.13 15.43 2.69
CA GLU A 266 10.80 15.72 3.96
C GLU A 266 9.84 15.47 5.11
N VAL A 267 10.35 14.73 6.08
CA VAL A 267 9.63 14.29 7.27
C VAL A 267 10.42 14.67 8.50
N GLU A 268 9.75 15.16 9.52
CA GLU A 268 10.26 15.28 10.88
C GLU A 268 9.43 14.38 11.82
N VAL A 269 10.10 13.51 12.58
CA VAL A 269 9.48 12.65 13.58
C VAL A 269 9.92 13.11 14.95
N THR A 270 8.96 13.38 15.84
CA THR A 270 9.21 13.74 17.25
C THR A 270 8.56 12.72 18.18
N ILE A 271 9.33 12.28 19.16
CA ILE A 271 8.89 11.44 20.28
C ILE A 271 9.11 12.26 21.56
N ASP A 272 8.05 12.48 22.33
CA ASP A 272 8.09 13.24 23.59
C ASP A 272 7.23 12.53 24.64
N GLY A 273 7.87 11.71 25.47
CA GLY A 273 7.25 10.93 26.52
C GLY A 273 6.35 9.83 25.97
N GLU A 274 5.05 10.11 25.84
CA GLU A 274 4.04 9.15 25.37
C GLU A 274 3.34 9.56 24.08
N GLU A 275 3.88 10.59 23.41
CA GLU A 275 3.35 11.16 22.17
C GLU A 275 4.34 10.94 21.01
N PHE A 276 3.80 10.60 19.84
CA PHE A 276 4.55 10.36 18.61
C PHE A 276 3.97 11.24 17.51
N SER A 277 4.74 12.18 16.97
CA SER A 277 4.28 13.10 15.94
C SER A 277 5.10 13.00 14.66
N VAL A 278 4.42 13.05 13.52
CA VAL A 278 5.05 13.07 12.18
C VAL A 278 4.62 14.34 11.44
N ASP A 279 5.58 15.15 11.01
CA ASP A 279 5.38 16.43 10.33
C ASP A 279 5.98 16.40 8.90
N PHE A 280 5.15 16.68 7.91
CA PHE A 280 5.51 16.73 6.48
C PHE A 280 5.66 18.16 5.92
N SER A 281 5.66 19.19 6.77
CA SER A 281 5.69 20.61 6.36
C SER A 281 6.91 20.98 5.51
N GLY A 282 8.01 20.23 5.60
CA GLY A 282 9.21 20.42 4.77
C GLY A 282 9.10 19.83 3.36
N SER A 283 8.09 19.01 3.09
CA SER A 283 7.86 18.41 1.77
C SER A 283 7.43 19.47 0.75
N SER A 284 7.54 19.14 -0.54
CA SER A 284 7.07 20.01 -1.63
C SER A 284 5.60 20.45 -1.42
N ASP A 285 5.25 21.62 -1.98
CA ASP A 285 3.85 21.95 -2.27
C ASP A 285 3.24 20.91 -3.21
N GLN A 286 1.91 20.85 -3.27
CA GLN A 286 1.21 20.00 -4.25
C GLN A 286 1.69 20.31 -5.68
N VAL A 287 1.93 19.25 -6.46
CA VAL A 287 2.48 19.28 -7.82
C VAL A 287 1.37 19.20 -8.87
N GLU A 288 1.69 19.58 -10.11
CA GLU A 288 0.73 19.57 -11.22
C GLU A 288 0.29 18.15 -11.61
N GLY A 289 1.18 17.16 -11.57
CA GLY A 289 0.88 15.76 -11.92
C GLY A 289 0.17 14.97 -10.81
N PRO A 290 -0.33 13.74 -11.09
CA PRO A 290 -1.18 12.94 -10.19
C PRO A 290 -0.51 12.35 -8.95
N LEU A 291 0.59 12.94 -8.48
CA LEU A 291 1.44 12.42 -7.41
C LEU A 291 1.12 13.05 -6.04
N ASN A 292 -0.01 13.74 -5.92
CA ASN A 292 -0.43 14.38 -4.67
C ASN A 292 -1.20 13.41 -3.77
N ILE A 293 -0.99 13.54 -2.46
CA ILE A 293 -1.53 12.63 -1.46
C ILE A 293 -2.58 13.35 -0.60
N PRO A 294 -3.82 12.85 -0.54
CA PRO A 294 -4.82 13.30 0.42
C PRO A 294 -4.35 13.08 1.87
N LEU A 295 -4.70 13.98 2.79
CA LEU A 295 -4.27 13.91 4.19
C LEU A 295 -4.58 12.55 4.85
N GLY A 296 -5.74 11.96 4.59
CA GLY A 296 -6.09 10.67 5.17
C GLY A 296 -5.17 9.51 4.75
N MET A 297 -4.54 9.57 3.57
CA MET A 297 -3.48 8.60 3.18
C MET A 297 -2.17 8.90 3.92
N THR A 298 -1.84 10.17 4.11
CA THR A 298 -0.67 10.56 4.92
C THR A 298 -0.80 10.03 6.34
N GLU A 299 -2.02 10.07 6.91
CA GLU A 299 -2.30 9.46 8.21
C GLU A 299 -2.06 7.94 8.20
N THR A 300 -2.45 7.21 7.15
CA THR A 300 -2.30 5.76 7.10
C THR A 300 -0.86 5.31 6.91
N VAL A 301 -0.08 6.04 6.11
CA VAL A 301 1.37 5.87 6.03
C VAL A 301 1.99 5.97 7.42
N CYS A 302 1.59 6.99 8.20
CA CYS A 302 2.11 7.18 9.56
C CYS A 302 1.62 6.10 10.52
N LYS A 303 0.35 5.65 10.41
CA LYS A 303 -0.18 4.53 11.20
C LYS A 303 0.61 3.26 10.97
N LEU A 304 0.97 2.95 9.71
CA LEU A 304 1.80 1.80 9.38
C LEU A 304 3.18 1.90 10.03
N CYS A 305 3.87 3.03 9.86
CA CYS A 305 5.20 3.25 10.44
C CYS A 305 5.18 3.24 11.97
N PHE A 306 4.17 3.88 12.57
CA PHE A 306 3.98 3.91 14.01
C PHE A 306 3.74 2.50 14.56
N LYS A 307 2.84 1.75 13.94
CA LYS A 307 2.46 0.42 14.41
C LYS A 307 3.60 -0.58 14.28
N SER A 308 4.40 -0.50 13.21
CA SER A 308 5.53 -1.42 12.99
C SER A 308 6.62 -1.30 14.06
N ILE A 309 6.84 -0.10 14.61
CA ILE A 309 7.87 0.15 15.63
C ILE A 309 7.34 0.08 17.07
N THR A 310 6.03 0.20 17.29
CA THR A 310 5.42 0.22 18.64
C THR A 310 4.72 -1.09 18.98
N THR A 311 3.61 -1.38 18.30
CA THR A 311 2.71 -2.51 18.61
C THR A 311 2.51 -3.44 17.39
N PRO A 312 3.58 -3.99 16.80
CA PRO A 312 3.50 -4.73 15.53
C PRO A 312 2.70 -6.04 15.64
N THR A 313 2.59 -6.62 16.83
CA THR A 313 1.86 -7.88 17.06
C THR A 313 0.45 -7.69 17.61
N GLU A 314 0.08 -6.46 17.99
CA GLU A 314 -1.23 -6.16 18.55
C GLU A 314 -2.28 -5.97 17.46
N VAL A 315 -3.54 -6.32 17.76
CA VAL A 315 -4.65 -6.08 16.83
C VAL A 315 -4.97 -4.59 16.75
N SER A 316 -5.09 -4.08 15.53
CA SER A 316 -5.43 -2.69 15.23
C SER A 316 -6.84 -2.32 15.72
N ASN A 317 -6.94 -1.16 16.37
CA ASN A 317 -8.18 -0.50 16.79
C ASN A 317 -7.85 0.98 17.09
N ALA A 318 -8.86 1.82 17.33
CA ALA A 318 -8.67 3.26 17.54
C ALA A 318 -7.65 3.60 18.64
N GLY A 319 -7.68 2.89 19.77
CA GLY A 319 -6.76 3.12 20.89
C GLY A 319 -5.29 2.91 20.50
N GLN A 320 -4.99 1.98 19.59
CA GLN A 320 -3.62 1.70 19.15
C GLN A 320 -2.96 2.88 18.43
N TYR A 321 -3.72 3.86 17.96
CA TYR A 321 -3.19 5.05 17.27
C TYR A 321 -3.38 6.34 18.07
N ALA A 322 -3.94 6.27 19.28
CA ALA A 322 -4.18 7.43 20.13
C ALA A 322 -2.95 8.33 20.39
N PRO A 323 -1.71 7.82 20.54
CA PRO A 323 -0.54 8.68 20.72
C PRO A 323 0.07 9.20 19.40
N LEU A 324 -0.49 8.83 18.24
CA LEU A 324 0.02 9.28 16.94
C LEU A 324 -0.65 10.59 16.53
N SER A 325 0.15 11.59 16.19
CA SER A 325 -0.29 12.81 15.53
C SER A 325 0.42 13.00 14.19
N VAL A 326 -0.31 13.49 13.19
CA VAL A 326 0.20 13.68 11.83
C VAL A 326 -0.13 15.09 11.38
N TYR A 327 0.84 15.78 10.80
CA TYR A 327 0.67 17.14 10.32
C TYR A 327 1.25 17.34 8.93
N ALA A 328 0.45 17.98 8.07
CA ALA A 328 0.85 18.50 6.77
C ALA A 328 -0.01 19.76 6.48
N PRO A 329 0.60 20.90 6.10
CA PRO A 329 -0.17 22.10 5.77
C PRO A 329 -1.09 21.89 4.57
N GLU A 330 -2.28 22.48 4.54
CA GLU A 330 -3.18 22.42 3.36
C GLU A 330 -2.44 22.95 2.11
N GLY A 331 -2.49 22.19 1.01
CA GLY A 331 -1.76 22.51 -0.22
C GLY A 331 -0.34 21.93 -0.28
N ASN A 332 0.10 21.22 0.76
CA ASN A 332 1.31 20.40 0.73
C ASN A 332 1.09 19.13 -0.10
N LEU A 333 2.17 18.52 -0.62
CA LEU A 333 2.14 17.22 -1.31
C LEU A 333 1.39 16.14 -0.52
N PHE A 334 1.48 16.16 0.81
CA PHE A 334 0.88 15.22 1.75
C PHE A 334 -0.43 15.72 2.40
N ASN A 335 -0.97 16.83 1.91
CA ASN A 335 -2.30 17.33 2.23
C ASN A 335 -2.86 18.07 1.01
N ALA A 336 -3.04 17.29 -0.05
CA ALA A 336 -3.51 17.79 -1.34
C ALA A 336 -4.86 18.51 -1.20
N SER A 337 -5.00 19.63 -1.89
CA SER A 337 -6.23 20.42 -1.93
C SER A 337 -6.83 20.46 -3.34
N TYR A 338 -8.15 20.58 -3.43
CA TYR A 338 -8.85 20.66 -4.70
C TYR A 338 -8.33 21.84 -5.56
N PRO A 339 -8.06 21.65 -6.88
CA PRO A 339 -8.37 20.47 -7.71
C PRO A 339 -7.15 19.57 -8.01
N ALA A 340 -6.15 19.50 -7.13
CA ALA A 340 -4.92 18.74 -7.41
C ALA A 340 -5.24 17.27 -7.79
N PRO A 341 -4.64 16.73 -8.85
CA PRO A 341 -4.79 15.33 -9.21
C PRO A 341 -4.08 14.42 -8.19
N THR A 342 -4.68 13.27 -7.89
CA THR A 342 -4.26 12.35 -6.80
C THR A 342 -4.17 10.90 -7.24
N PHE A 343 -4.23 10.64 -8.56
CA PHE A 343 -4.45 9.29 -9.06
C PHE A 343 -3.36 8.29 -8.70
N THR A 344 -2.12 8.75 -8.58
CA THR A 344 -0.97 7.91 -8.25
C THR A 344 -0.52 8.16 -6.80
N ILE A 345 -0.74 7.19 -5.93
CA ILE A 345 -0.44 7.26 -4.48
C ILE A 345 1.04 7.04 -4.12
N TRP A 346 1.92 6.96 -5.11
CA TRP A 346 3.28 6.45 -5.00
C TRP A 346 4.23 7.32 -4.18
N THR A 347 4.01 8.64 -4.13
CA THR A 347 4.75 9.53 -3.22
C THR A 347 4.47 9.18 -1.75
N GLY A 348 3.25 8.71 -1.44
CA GLY A 348 2.89 8.13 -0.14
C GLY A 348 3.69 6.86 0.16
N ILE A 349 3.84 5.97 -0.81
CA ILE A 349 4.62 4.73 -0.68
C ILE A 349 6.10 5.04 -0.40
N VAL A 350 6.71 5.91 -1.20
CA VAL A 350 8.11 6.34 -1.02
C VAL A 350 8.31 6.99 0.35
N SER A 351 7.31 7.72 0.85
CA SER A 351 7.42 8.43 2.13
C SER A 351 7.57 7.52 3.34
N ILE A 352 7.15 6.25 3.25
CA ILE A 352 7.37 5.25 4.31
C ILE A 352 8.87 5.10 4.60
N ASP A 353 9.68 4.92 3.55
CA ASP A 353 11.13 4.82 3.70
C ASP A 353 11.74 6.14 4.20
N VAL A 354 11.11 7.30 3.98
CA VAL A 354 11.58 8.60 4.51
C VAL A 354 11.28 8.72 6.00
N VAL A 355 10.11 8.26 6.45
CA VAL A 355 9.78 8.16 7.89
C VAL A 355 10.76 7.21 8.58
N TYR A 356 11.02 6.04 8.01
CA TYR A 356 12.01 5.10 8.54
C TYR A 356 13.43 5.68 8.53
N LYS A 357 13.82 6.41 7.49
CA LYS A 357 15.13 7.09 7.45
C LYS A 357 15.31 8.12 8.56
N ALA A 358 14.22 8.77 9.00
CA ALA A 358 14.26 9.66 10.17
C ALA A 358 14.43 8.84 11.45
N LEU A 359 13.63 7.78 11.63
CA LEU A 359 13.65 6.91 12.80
C LEU A 359 14.95 6.11 12.95
N ALA A 360 15.57 5.68 11.86
CA ALA A 360 16.84 4.94 11.86
C ALA A 360 17.99 5.74 12.50
N LYS A 361 17.89 7.07 12.57
CA LYS A 361 18.85 7.92 13.29
C LYS A 361 18.77 7.76 14.82
N ALA A 362 17.63 7.31 15.32
CA ALA A 362 17.35 7.07 16.73
C ALA A 362 17.41 5.58 17.09
N LEU A 363 16.97 4.74 16.14
CA LEU A 363 16.71 3.31 16.32
C LEU A 363 17.42 2.47 15.22
N PRO A 364 18.74 2.60 15.03
CA PRO A 364 19.45 1.91 13.94
C PRO A 364 19.45 0.38 14.07
N GLU A 365 19.19 -0.15 15.27
CA GLU A 365 19.09 -1.58 15.54
C GLU A 365 17.65 -2.13 15.39
N THR A 366 16.67 -1.27 15.17
CA THR A 366 15.24 -1.66 15.04
C THR A 366 14.72 -1.40 13.64
N VAL A 367 15.12 -0.29 13.03
CA VAL A 367 14.68 0.09 11.69
C VAL A 367 15.66 -0.47 10.67
N PRO A 368 15.21 -1.27 9.68
CA PRO A 368 16.09 -1.76 8.63
C PRO A 368 16.58 -0.62 7.74
N ALA A 369 17.61 -0.88 6.93
CA ALA A 369 17.96 -0.02 5.80
C ALA A 369 16.79 0.13 4.82
N SER A 370 16.90 1.01 3.83
CA SER A 370 15.80 1.23 2.88
C SER A 370 15.42 -0.06 2.17
N SER A 371 14.15 -0.21 1.85
CA SER A 371 13.74 -1.18 0.84
C SER A 371 14.18 -0.71 -0.57
N GLY A 372 13.75 -1.43 -1.62
CA GLY A 372 13.81 -0.94 -3.00
C GLY A 372 12.94 0.32 -3.23
N GLY A 373 12.16 0.73 -2.23
CA GLY A 373 11.53 2.04 -2.09
C GLY A 373 10.32 2.27 -2.99
N ASP A 374 9.77 1.19 -3.55
CA ASP A 374 8.65 1.28 -4.47
C ASP A 374 7.83 0.00 -4.54
N LEU A 375 6.59 0.17 -4.98
CA LEU A 375 5.70 -0.85 -5.51
C LEU A 375 5.77 -0.73 -7.03
N ASN A 376 6.49 -1.64 -7.69
CA ASN A 376 6.77 -1.53 -9.11
C ASN A 376 5.56 -2.05 -9.91
N ASP A 377 4.70 -1.16 -10.41
CA ASP A 377 3.47 -1.54 -11.13
C ASP A 377 3.65 -1.52 -12.65
N ILE A 378 3.16 -2.58 -13.28
CA ILE A 378 2.91 -2.67 -14.72
C ILE A 378 1.47 -3.07 -14.92
N MET A 379 0.74 -2.25 -15.67
CA MET A 379 -0.65 -2.49 -16.03
C MET A 379 -0.79 -2.64 -17.54
N LEU A 380 -1.47 -3.72 -17.93
CA LEU A 380 -1.86 -4.02 -19.30
C LEU A 380 -3.36 -3.83 -19.46
N TYR A 381 -3.77 -3.29 -20.60
CA TYR A 381 -5.17 -3.13 -20.94
C TYR A 381 -5.38 -3.28 -22.45
N GLY A 382 -6.57 -3.71 -22.83
CA GLY A 382 -6.90 -3.87 -24.24
C GLY A 382 -8.05 -4.83 -24.46
N GLU A 383 -8.08 -5.40 -25.66
CA GLU A 383 -9.06 -6.40 -26.05
C GLU A 383 -8.38 -7.77 -26.14
N ASP A 384 -8.96 -8.75 -25.47
CA ASP A 384 -8.55 -10.14 -25.58
C ASP A 384 -8.78 -10.64 -27.02
N PRO A 385 -7.74 -11.12 -27.72
CA PRO A 385 -7.81 -11.43 -29.14
C PRO A 385 -8.69 -12.66 -29.46
N GLU A 386 -8.95 -13.54 -28.49
CA GLU A 386 -9.77 -14.74 -28.67
C GLU A 386 -11.25 -14.47 -28.41
N THR A 387 -11.56 -13.68 -27.37
CA THR A 387 -12.91 -13.47 -26.87
C THR A 387 -13.51 -12.12 -27.28
N GLY A 388 -12.68 -11.15 -27.70
CA GLY A 388 -13.09 -9.79 -28.01
C GLY A 388 -13.52 -8.97 -26.79
N ARG A 389 -13.19 -9.44 -25.57
CA ARG A 389 -13.57 -8.76 -24.32
C ARG A 389 -12.48 -7.79 -23.90
N GLN A 390 -12.89 -6.66 -23.32
CA GLN A 390 -11.97 -5.74 -22.69
C GLN A 390 -11.36 -6.36 -21.44
N PHE A 391 -10.05 -6.18 -21.25
CA PHE A 391 -9.33 -6.58 -20.04
C PHE A 391 -8.50 -5.42 -19.51
N VAL A 392 -8.27 -5.45 -18.19
CA VAL A 392 -7.28 -4.67 -17.47
C VAL A 392 -6.68 -5.64 -16.46
N GLU A 393 -5.37 -5.81 -16.51
CA GLU A 393 -4.62 -6.66 -15.60
C GLU A 393 -3.37 -5.90 -15.17
N ALA A 394 -3.12 -5.86 -13.87
CA ALA A 394 -2.00 -5.15 -13.26
C ALA A 394 -1.21 -6.10 -12.37
N ASN A 395 0.07 -5.82 -12.18
CA ASN A 395 0.91 -6.59 -11.29
C ASN A 395 1.91 -5.66 -10.59
N ASN A 396 1.95 -5.78 -9.27
CA ASN A 396 3.00 -5.22 -8.44
C ASN A 396 4.12 -6.24 -8.34
N ASP A 397 5.35 -5.85 -8.68
CA ASP A 397 6.52 -6.70 -8.51
C ASP A 397 7.27 -6.39 -7.22
N ALA A 398 7.80 -7.45 -6.64
CA ALA A 398 8.52 -7.45 -5.39
C ALA A 398 9.88 -6.74 -5.50
N VAL A 399 10.36 -6.18 -4.38
CA VAL A 399 11.64 -5.47 -4.26
C VAL A 399 12.56 -6.20 -3.27
N GLY A 400 13.80 -5.74 -3.16
CA GLY A 400 14.64 -6.10 -2.03
C GLY A 400 14.30 -5.30 -0.78
N TRP A 401 14.28 -5.95 0.39
CA TRP A 401 14.19 -5.25 1.67
C TRP A 401 15.56 -4.87 2.20
N GLY A 402 15.65 -3.82 3.02
CA GLY A 402 16.91 -3.42 3.62
C GLY A 402 17.42 -4.44 4.63
N ALA A 403 18.74 -4.51 4.76
CA ALA A 403 19.40 -5.29 5.79
C ALA A 403 19.19 -4.67 7.19
N THR A 404 19.36 -5.50 8.21
CA THR A 404 19.35 -5.11 9.62
C THR A 404 20.77 -5.23 10.18
N ASN A 405 20.92 -4.91 11.47
CA ASN A 405 22.17 -5.10 12.20
C ASN A 405 22.48 -6.56 12.55
N ASP A 406 21.63 -7.51 12.15
CA ASP A 406 21.78 -8.92 12.51
C ASP A 406 21.55 -9.91 11.35
N HIS A 407 20.96 -9.48 10.23
CA HIS A 407 20.74 -10.32 9.07
C HIS A 407 20.63 -9.56 7.74
N ASP A 408 20.88 -10.27 6.64
CA ASP A 408 20.66 -9.77 5.28
C ASP A 408 19.17 -9.44 5.05
N GLY A 409 18.92 -8.48 4.16
CA GLY A 409 17.57 -8.13 3.74
C GLY A 409 16.90 -9.26 2.93
N ALA A 410 15.57 -9.34 3.04
CA ALA A 410 14.80 -10.33 2.29
C ALA A 410 14.81 -10.02 0.78
N ASN A 411 15.12 -11.03 -0.03
CA ASN A 411 15.12 -10.95 -1.48
C ASN A 411 13.68 -11.03 -2.02
N ALA A 412 13.35 -10.19 -3.00
CA ALA A 412 12.13 -10.27 -3.81
C ALA A 412 10.84 -10.46 -2.99
N VAL A 413 10.64 -9.59 -2.00
CA VAL A 413 9.42 -9.51 -1.19
C VAL A 413 8.66 -8.21 -1.48
N MET A 414 7.33 -8.24 -1.34
CA MET A 414 6.52 -7.05 -1.58
C MET A 414 6.95 -5.90 -0.68
N HIS A 415 6.88 -4.68 -1.20
CA HIS A 415 7.22 -3.48 -0.45
C HIS A 415 6.46 -3.44 0.88
N ILE A 416 7.00 -2.74 1.88
CA ILE A 416 6.43 -2.74 3.24
C ILE A 416 5.00 -2.16 3.31
N SER A 417 4.57 -1.40 2.31
CA SER A 417 3.15 -0.99 2.16
C SER A 417 2.20 -2.15 1.85
N GLU A 418 2.74 -3.31 1.46
CA GLU A 418 2.05 -4.44 0.82
C GLU A 418 2.52 -5.81 1.34
N THR A 419 2.93 -5.92 2.61
CA THR A 419 3.55 -7.15 3.15
C THR A 419 2.70 -8.42 3.07
N MET A 420 1.39 -8.30 2.80
CA MET A 420 0.46 -9.42 2.66
C MET A 420 0.14 -9.78 1.20
N VAL A 421 0.61 -8.96 0.26
CA VAL A 421 0.37 -9.10 -1.18
C VAL A 421 1.26 -10.20 -1.74
N GLN A 422 0.74 -10.91 -2.74
CA GLN A 422 1.47 -11.93 -3.50
C GLN A 422 1.68 -11.45 -4.92
N ASN A 423 2.81 -11.81 -5.53
CA ASN A 423 3.02 -11.55 -6.95
C ASN A 423 2.10 -12.47 -7.77
N ILE A 424 1.61 -11.98 -8.91
CA ILE A 424 0.72 -12.80 -9.73
C ILE A 424 1.53 -13.88 -10.44
N PRO A 425 1.16 -15.17 -10.33
CA PRO A 425 1.86 -16.24 -11.04
C PRO A 425 1.87 -15.99 -12.55
N VAL A 426 3.01 -16.29 -13.19
CA VAL A 426 3.18 -16.09 -14.64
C VAL A 426 2.06 -16.78 -15.45
N GLU A 427 1.69 -18.01 -15.08
CA GLU A 427 0.61 -18.78 -15.74
C GLU A 427 -0.76 -18.10 -15.64
N VAL A 428 -1.03 -17.41 -14.53
CA VAL A 428 -2.30 -16.68 -14.34
C VAL A 428 -2.32 -15.45 -15.24
N PHE A 429 -1.20 -14.73 -15.32
CA PHE A 429 -1.11 -13.51 -16.10
C PHE A 429 -1.13 -13.80 -17.62
N GLU A 430 -0.42 -14.84 -18.08
CA GLU A 430 -0.48 -15.34 -19.48
C GLU A 430 -1.87 -15.83 -19.88
N ASN A 431 -2.71 -16.25 -18.93
CA ASN A 431 -4.09 -16.63 -19.20
C ASN A 431 -5.03 -15.43 -19.36
N LYS A 432 -4.65 -14.27 -18.84
CA LYS A 432 -5.51 -13.09 -18.70
C LYS A 432 -5.16 -11.96 -19.65
N ALA A 433 -3.91 -11.89 -20.08
CA ALA A 433 -3.39 -10.91 -21.02
C ALA A 433 -2.62 -11.63 -22.14
N PRO A 434 -2.63 -11.10 -23.38
CA PRO A 434 -1.97 -11.73 -24.51
C PRO A 434 -0.47 -11.42 -24.53
N ILE A 435 0.22 -11.96 -23.53
CA ILE A 435 1.67 -11.87 -23.34
C ILE A 435 2.26 -13.23 -23.01
N SER A 436 3.59 -13.33 -23.07
CA SER A 436 4.37 -14.42 -22.47
C SER A 436 5.48 -13.85 -21.59
N PHE A 437 6.03 -14.65 -20.67
CA PHE A 437 7.20 -14.24 -19.87
C PHE A 437 8.49 -14.85 -20.42
N ASP A 438 9.46 -14.00 -20.76
CA ASP A 438 10.80 -14.46 -21.17
C ASP A 438 11.66 -14.84 -19.95
N GLU A 439 11.53 -14.07 -18.86
CA GLU A 439 12.36 -14.22 -17.67
C GLU A 439 11.61 -13.79 -16.39
N LEU A 440 11.82 -14.53 -15.31
CA LEU A 440 11.54 -14.10 -13.93
C LEU A 440 12.70 -14.59 -13.07
N SER A 441 13.55 -13.68 -12.61
CA SER A 441 14.79 -13.99 -11.90
C SER A 441 15.08 -12.98 -10.80
N LEU A 442 15.91 -13.37 -9.82
CA LEU A 442 16.53 -12.40 -8.92
C LEU A 442 17.52 -11.56 -9.70
N ARG A 443 17.56 -10.26 -9.43
CA ARG A 443 18.48 -9.33 -10.08
C ARG A 443 19.81 -9.34 -9.35
N THR A 444 20.78 -10.11 -9.85
CA THR A 444 22.17 -10.13 -9.35
C THR A 444 22.72 -8.70 -9.18
N ASP A 445 23.47 -8.48 -8.12
CA ASP A 445 24.11 -7.19 -7.75
C ASP A 445 23.10 -6.05 -7.45
N SER A 446 21.82 -6.36 -7.23
CA SER A 446 20.84 -5.32 -6.89
C SER A 446 20.77 -4.98 -5.40
N GLY A 447 21.15 -5.91 -4.51
CA GLY A 447 21.17 -5.66 -3.07
C GLY A 447 22.35 -4.79 -2.66
N GLY A 448 22.12 -3.79 -1.81
CA GLY A 448 23.17 -2.91 -1.33
C GLY A 448 24.20 -3.65 -0.48
N ALA A 449 25.48 -3.40 -0.73
CA ALA A 449 26.56 -4.04 0.00
C ALA A 449 26.60 -3.61 1.47
N GLY A 450 26.96 -4.53 2.36
CA GLY A 450 27.14 -4.28 3.78
C GLY A 450 27.75 -5.48 4.47
N GLU A 451 28.05 -5.36 5.77
CA GLU A 451 28.29 -6.55 6.60
C GLU A 451 27.10 -7.52 6.45
N TYR A 452 25.89 -6.95 6.47
CA TYR A 452 24.67 -7.57 6.00
C TYR A 452 24.20 -6.93 4.69
N ARG A 453 23.95 -7.76 3.69
CA ARG A 453 23.58 -7.35 2.34
C ARG A 453 22.09 -7.02 2.27
N GLY A 454 21.73 -5.93 1.60
CA GLY A 454 20.33 -5.65 1.28
C GLY A 454 19.73 -6.74 0.38
N GLY A 455 18.43 -6.99 0.50
CA GLY A 455 17.73 -7.95 -0.35
C GLY A 455 17.82 -7.59 -1.82
N LEU A 456 17.80 -8.59 -2.69
CA LEU A 456 17.79 -8.42 -4.14
C LEU A 456 16.38 -8.06 -4.63
N GLY A 457 16.32 -7.24 -5.68
CA GLY A 457 15.14 -7.06 -6.51
C GLY A 457 14.96 -8.21 -7.51
N LEU A 458 14.01 -8.01 -8.42
CA LEU A 458 13.62 -8.93 -9.48
C LEU A 458 13.90 -8.35 -10.87
N ARG A 459 14.08 -9.25 -11.83
CA ARG A 459 13.88 -8.97 -13.25
C ARG A 459 12.69 -9.78 -13.74
N ARG A 460 11.75 -9.12 -14.41
CA ARG A 460 10.56 -9.75 -15.01
C ARG A 460 10.32 -9.20 -16.41
N ASP A 461 10.44 -10.06 -17.42
CA ASP A 461 10.40 -9.67 -18.82
C ASP A 461 9.08 -10.11 -19.47
N PHE A 462 8.26 -9.12 -19.86
CA PHE A 462 6.95 -9.31 -20.47
C PHE A 462 7.09 -9.20 -22.00
N ARG A 463 6.93 -10.31 -22.70
CA ARG A 463 6.93 -10.35 -24.18
C ARG A 463 5.51 -10.19 -24.69
N ILE A 464 5.33 -9.23 -25.60
CA ILE A 464 4.03 -8.94 -26.18
C ILE A 464 3.72 -9.93 -27.31
N GLU A 465 2.57 -10.60 -27.25
CA GLU A 465 2.13 -11.59 -28.25
C GLU A 465 1.06 -11.03 -29.21
N HIS A 466 0.23 -10.11 -28.71
CA HIS A 466 -0.77 -9.37 -29.49
C HIS A 466 -0.75 -7.88 -29.12
N PRO A 467 -1.25 -6.98 -29.98
CA PRO A 467 -1.29 -5.56 -29.64
C PRO A 467 -2.02 -5.29 -28.31
N VAL A 468 -1.34 -4.60 -27.39
CA VAL A 468 -1.87 -4.24 -26.06
C VAL A 468 -1.52 -2.80 -25.71
N GLY A 469 -2.36 -2.16 -24.91
CA GLY A 469 -1.97 -0.99 -24.17
C GLY A 469 -1.21 -1.39 -22.91
N ALA A 470 -0.17 -0.64 -22.57
CA ALA A 470 0.55 -0.84 -21.31
C ALA A 470 0.96 0.50 -20.70
N LEU A 471 1.09 0.52 -19.38
CA LEU A 471 1.64 1.62 -18.61
C LEU A 471 2.50 1.09 -17.46
N SER A 472 3.38 1.96 -16.94
CA SER A 472 4.12 1.69 -15.70
C SER A 472 4.08 2.88 -14.74
N ILE A 473 4.12 2.56 -13.45
CA ILE A 473 4.26 3.53 -12.36
C ILE A 473 5.39 3.02 -11.48
N ILE A 474 6.60 3.55 -11.70
CA ILE A 474 7.79 3.13 -10.96
C ILE A 474 8.58 4.33 -10.44
N GLN A 475 8.79 4.34 -9.13
CA GLN A 475 9.54 5.33 -8.36
C GLN A 475 10.97 4.89 -8.07
N LYS A 476 11.76 5.79 -7.48
CA LYS A 476 13.15 5.54 -7.07
C LYS A 476 14.04 5.09 -8.25
N THR A 477 13.76 5.62 -9.43
CA THR A 477 14.51 5.34 -10.67
C THR A 477 15.67 6.32 -10.88
N LYS A 478 15.56 7.53 -10.29
CA LYS A 478 16.59 8.58 -10.37
C LYS A 478 17.49 8.64 -9.14
N LYS A 479 16.92 8.41 -7.95
CA LYS A 479 17.66 8.43 -6.68
C LYS A 479 17.69 7.03 -6.06
N PRO A 480 18.86 6.56 -5.62
CA PRO A 480 18.95 5.27 -4.94
C PRO A 480 18.30 5.32 -3.55
N GLY A 481 18.16 4.16 -2.93
CA GLY A 481 17.82 4.02 -1.52
C GLY A 481 18.93 4.49 -0.58
N TRP A 482 18.97 3.93 0.63
CA TRP A 482 19.97 4.27 1.65
C TRP A 482 20.31 3.05 2.50
N GLY A 483 21.60 2.91 2.85
CA GLY A 483 22.09 1.93 3.83
C GLY A 483 22.26 2.54 5.23
N ILE A 484 22.66 1.71 6.19
CA ILE A 484 22.90 2.09 7.59
C ILE A 484 24.33 1.74 7.99
N ASP A 485 24.96 2.57 8.84
CA ASP A 485 26.25 2.31 9.49
C ASP A 485 27.40 1.87 8.56
N GLY A 486 27.43 2.44 7.35
CA GLY A 486 28.45 2.15 6.33
C GLY A 486 27.97 1.23 5.20
N GLY A 487 26.75 0.69 5.32
CA GLY A 487 26.11 -0.05 4.25
C GLY A 487 25.79 0.84 3.04
N GLU A 488 25.89 0.27 1.86
CA GLU A 488 25.66 0.91 0.58
C GLU A 488 24.19 0.81 0.16
N PRO A 489 23.68 1.76 -0.65
CA PRO A 489 22.33 1.67 -1.18
C PRO A 489 22.21 0.53 -2.20
N GLY A 490 21.03 -0.09 -2.27
CA GLY A 490 20.70 -1.02 -3.35
C GLY A 490 20.52 -0.34 -4.70
N ALA A 491 20.45 -1.16 -5.76
CA ALA A 491 20.19 -0.70 -7.10
C ALA A 491 18.81 -0.02 -7.22
N LYS A 492 18.72 0.94 -8.13
CA LYS A 492 17.48 1.67 -8.45
C LYS A 492 16.49 0.78 -9.20
N ASN A 493 15.20 1.10 -9.07
CA ASN A 493 14.17 0.53 -9.94
C ASN A 493 14.32 1.06 -11.37
N GLY A 494 13.69 0.38 -12.33
CA GLY A 494 13.50 0.89 -13.67
C GLY A 494 12.90 -0.14 -14.63
N ILE A 495 12.36 0.35 -15.74
CA ILE A 495 11.94 -0.46 -16.88
C ILE A 495 12.98 -0.35 -17.98
N VAL A 496 13.35 -1.47 -18.57
CA VAL A 496 14.00 -1.49 -19.89
C VAL A 496 12.96 -1.81 -20.96
N LEU A 497 12.91 -0.98 -21.99
CA LEU A 497 12.01 -1.13 -23.12
C LEU A 497 12.81 -1.59 -24.35
N ASP A 498 12.48 -2.78 -24.86
CA ASP A 498 12.98 -3.28 -26.15
C ASP A 498 11.87 -3.09 -27.20
N LEU A 499 12.03 -2.05 -28.01
CA LEU A 499 11.00 -1.52 -28.90
C LEU A 499 11.49 -1.47 -30.34
N ASP A 500 10.55 -1.56 -31.27
CA ASP A 500 10.82 -1.34 -32.71
C ASP A 500 11.09 0.15 -33.01
N ASP A 501 11.78 0.43 -34.13
CA ASP A 501 12.21 1.79 -34.56
C ASP A 501 11.08 2.84 -34.67
N ASP A 502 9.80 2.42 -34.75
CA ASP A 502 8.64 3.30 -34.90
C ASP A 502 7.86 3.55 -33.59
N ALA A 503 8.39 3.08 -32.46
CA ALA A 503 7.69 3.12 -31.17
C ALA A 503 7.41 4.52 -30.64
N ASP A 504 8.21 5.53 -31.02
CA ASP A 504 8.06 6.93 -30.59
C ASP A 504 6.67 7.53 -30.92
N GLU A 505 5.98 7.00 -31.93
CA GLU A 505 4.64 7.48 -32.29
C GLU A 505 3.51 6.89 -31.41
N ARG A 506 3.80 5.83 -30.64
CA ARG A 506 2.80 5.02 -29.93
C ARG A 506 3.11 4.72 -28.47
N VAL A 507 4.36 4.93 -28.04
CA VAL A 507 4.80 4.80 -26.64
C VAL A 507 5.31 6.15 -26.16
N GLN A 508 4.67 6.69 -25.13
CA GLN A 508 5.09 7.90 -24.45
C GLN A 508 5.88 7.54 -23.20
N ILE A 509 7.17 7.87 -23.20
CA ILE A 509 8.01 7.82 -22.00
C ILE A 509 7.84 9.14 -21.25
N LEU A 510 7.31 9.08 -20.03
CA LEU A 510 7.08 10.25 -19.18
C LEU A 510 8.30 10.54 -18.29
N VAL A 511 8.97 9.49 -17.83
CA VAL A 511 10.19 9.59 -17.04
C VAL A 511 11.29 8.80 -17.75
N ASP A 512 12.09 9.50 -18.55
CA ASP A 512 13.26 8.93 -19.23
C ASP A 512 14.47 8.92 -18.28
N ASN A 513 15.09 7.74 -18.18
CA ASN A 513 16.23 7.44 -17.35
C ASN A 513 17.40 6.86 -18.15
N THR A 514 17.32 6.85 -19.48
CA THR A 514 18.33 6.28 -20.38
C THR A 514 19.72 6.84 -20.10
N ASP A 515 19.82 8.16 -19.88
CA ASP A 515 21.08 8.84 -19.56
C ASP A 515 21.71 8.43 -18.22
N LEU A 516 21.01 7.65 -17.39
CA LEU A 516 21.53 7.13 -16.11
C LEU A 516 22.28 5.80 -16.27
N TYR A 517 22.26 5.21 -17.47
CA TYR A 517 22.85 3.90 -17.77
C TYR A 517 23.68 3.96 -19.06
N ASP A 518 24.84 3.31 -19.07
CA ASP A 518 25.75 3.24 -20.23
C ASP A 518 25.74 1.83 -20.83
N ASP A 519 24.55 1.28 -21.05
CA ASP A 519 24.34 -0.07 -21.61
C ASP A 519 23.63 -0.07 -22.97
N GLY A 520 23.24 1.12 -23.47
CA GLY A 520 22.57 1.30 -24.75
C GLY A 520 21.10 0.94 -24.76
N ASN A 521 20.50 0.61 -23.60
CA ASN A 521 19.08 0.30 -23.47
C ASN A 521 18.26 1.56 -23.23
N THR A 522 16.99 1.56 -23.65
CA THR A 522 16.02 2.59 -23.28
C THR A 522 15.50 2.31 -21.87
N TRP A 523 15.76 3.21 -20.93
CA TRP A 523 15.32 3.08 -19.54
C TRP A 523 14.21 4.08 -19.23
N ALA A 524 13.12 3.59 -18.64
CA ALA A 524 11.98 4.40 -18.22
C ALA A 524 11.63 4.17 -16.74
N GLY A 525 11.06 5.17 -16.08
CA GLY A 525 10.32 4.98 -14.83
C GLY A 525 8.82 4.91 -15.06
N PHE A 526 8.29 5.88 -15.80
CA PHE A 526 6.88 5.98 -16.14
C PHE A 526 6.77 5.98 -17.67
N PHE A 527 5.89 5.15 -18.20
CA PHE A 527 5.49 5.19 -19.60
C PHE A 527 4.00 4.87 -19.75
N ARG A 528 3.43 5.24 -20.90
CA ARG A 528 2.14 4.75 -21.35
C ARG A 528 2.18 4.61 -22.87
N GLY A 529 1.62 3.53 -23.41
CA GLY A 529 1.65 3.33 -24.86
C GLY A 529 0.87 2.14 -25.35
N ASN A 530 0.91 1.96 -26.67
CA ASN A 530 0.46 0.74 -27.34
C ASN A 530 1.69 -0.01 -27.85
N PHE A 531 1.75 -1.28 -27.48
CA PHE A 531 2.85 -2.19 -27.80
C PHE A 531 2.39 -3.21 -28.83
N VAL A 532 3.34 -3.69 -29.65
CA VAL A 532 3.10 -4.62 -30.76
C VAL A 532 3.82 -5.95 -30.52
N PRO A 533 3.42 -7.03 -31.22
CA PRO A 533 4.01 -8.35 -31.01
C PRO A 533 5.52 -8.37 -31.20
N GLY A 534 6.24 -8.98 -30.26
CA GLY A 534 7.71 -9.11 -30.29
C GLY A 534 8.45 -8.15 -29.36
N GLU A 535 7.84 -7.02 -29.01
CA GLU A 535 8.40 -6.06 -28.06
C GLU A 535 8.45 -6.63 -26.63
N VAL A 536 9.37 -6.11 -25.83
CA VAL A 536 9.57 -6.56 -24.44
C VAL A 536 9.57 -5.37 -23.48
N ILE A 537 8.78 -5.51 -22.42
CA ILE A 537 8.82 -4.63 -21.24
C ILE A 537 9.56 -5.41 -20.14
N SER A 538 10.76 -4.99 -19.79
CA SER A 538 11.59 -5.63 -18.76
C SER A 538 11.51 -4.83 -17.46
N ASN A 539 10.75 -5.31 -16.49
CA ASN A 539 10.71 -4.74 -15.15
C ASN A 539 11.96 -5.12 -14.38
N ARG A 540 12.69 -4.14 -13.86
CA ARG A 540 13.91 -4.33 -13.08
C ARG A 540 13.78 -3.62 -11.76
N THR A 541 13.27 -4.34 -10.77
CA THR A 541 13.06 -3.77 -9.43
C THR A 541 14.39 -3.60 -8.70
N GLY A 542 14.40 -2.67 -7.75
CA GLY A 542 15.54 -2.29 -6.94
C GLY A 542 15.74 -3.23 -5.76
N GLY A 543 16.97 -3.23 -5.24
CA GLY A 543 17.30 -3.94 -4.02
C GLY A 543 17.24 -3.03 -2.79
N GLY A 544 17.26 -3.65 -1.60
CA GLY A 544 17.35 -2.92 -0.35
C GLY A 544 18.75 -2.39 -0.07
N GLY A 545 18.88 -1.44 0.86
CA GLY A 545 20.18 -0.99 1.36
C GLY A 545 20.87 -2.02 2.25
N GLY A 546 22.20 -2.00 2.27
CA GLY A 546 23.01 -2.80 3.18
C GLY A 546 23.12 -2.20 4.58
N TYR A 547 23.63 -2.98 5.52
CA TYR A 547 23.94 -2.57 6.89
C TYR A 547 25.39 -2.89 7.21
N GLY A 548 26.08 -1.94 7.85
CA GLY A 548 27.47 -2.12 8.27
C GLY A 548 28.46 -2.03 7.09
N ASN A 549 29.74 -2.06 7.40
CA ASN A 549 30.79 -1.95 6.38
C ASN A 549 30.90 -3.26 5.58
N PRO A 550 30.80 -3.22 4.23
CA PRO A 550 30.94 -4.41 3.38
C PRO A 550 32.20 -5.25 3.62
N TYR A 551 33.30 -4.61 4.02
CA TYR A 551 34.58 -5.26 4.26
C TYR A 551 34.61 -6.09 5.54
N ASP A 552 33.61 -5.91 6.42
CA ASP A 552 33.42 -6.69 7.65
C ASP A 552 32.58 -7.96 7.40
N ARG A 553 31.92 -8.08 6.24
CA ARG A 553 31.18 -9.30 5.85
C ARG A 553 32.11 -10.52 5.82
N ASP A 554 31.60 -11.64 6.33
CA ASP A 554 32.29 -12.94 6.30
C ASP A 554 32.60 -13.35 4.83
N PRO A 555 33.88 -13.55 4.43
CA PRO A 555 34.22 -13.94 3.06
C PRO A 555 33.51 -15.22 2.60
N GLU A 556 33.26 -16.15 3.51
CA GLU A 556 32.47 -17.36 3.24
C GLU A 556 31.02 -17.03 2.87
N ALA A 557 30.38 -16.06 3.53
CA ALA A 557 29.04 -15.60 3.16
C ALA A 557 29.03 -14.93 1.79
N VAL A 558 30.09 -14.17 1.44
CA VAL A 558 30.24 -13.61 0.09
C VAL A 558 30.40 -14.71 -0.96
N LEU A 559 31.13 -15.79 -0.65
CA LEU A 559 31.24 -16.94 -1.55
C LEU A 559 29.89 -17.64 -1.75
N GLU A 560 29.09 -17.77 -0.68
CA GLU A 560 27.71 -18.29 -0.77
C GLU A 560 26.84 -17.41 -1.67
N ASP A 561 26.86 -16.08 -1.46
CA ASP A 561 26.15 -15.12 -2.33
C ASP A 561 26.57 -15.24 -3.81
N VAL A 562 27.87 -15.45 -4.09
CA VAL A 562 28.37 -15.67 -5.46
C VAL A 562 27.91 -16.99 -6.04
N THR A 563 27.86 -18.04 -5.22
CA THR A 563 27.43 -19.37 -5.63
C THR A 563 25.94 -19.38 -5.97
N ASP A 564 25.12 -18.66 -5.20
CA ASP A 564 23.69 -18.52 -5.41
C ASP A 564 23.32 -17.47 -6.48
N GLY A 565 24.32 -16.73 -6.99
CA GLY A 565 24.14 -15.71 -8.02
C GLY A 565 23.52 -14.41 -7.51
N TYR A 566 23.58 -14.16 -6.21
CA TYR A 566 23.12 -12.92 -5.60
C TYR A 566 24.11 -11.78 -5.82
N VAL A 567 25.39 -12.11 -5.72
CA VAL A 567 26.52 -11.21 -5.96
C VAL A 567 27.36 -11.78 -7.09
N SER A 568 27.79 -10.98 -8.06
CA SER A 568 28.69 -11.40 -9.11
C SER A 568 30.14 -11.48 -8.59
N ARG A 569 31.01 -12.23 -9.28
CA ARG A 569 32.43 -12.27 -8.92
C ARG A 569 33.10 -10.89 -8.95
N ALA A 570 32.62 -10.01 -9.84
CA ALA A 570 33.13 -8.64 -9.91
C ALA A 570 32.70 -7.83 -8.69
N ALA A 571 31.42 -7.85 -8.33
CA ALA A 571 30.92 -7.17 -7.14
C ALA A 571 31.53 -7.73 -5.84
N ALA A 572 31.76 -9.05 -5.75
CA ALA A 572 32.47 -9.65 -4.62
C ALA A 572 33.86 -9.01 -4.39
N GLU A 573 34.62 -8.78 -5.47
CA GLU A 573 35.94 -8.13 -5.39
C GLU A 573 35.82 -6.62 -5.14
N ASP A 574 34.95 -5.93 -5.87
CA ASP A 574 34.88 -4.47 -5.87
C ASP A 574 34.19 -3.91 -4.61
N GLU A 575 33.13 -4.55 -4.12
CA GLU A 575 32.30 -4.06 -3.02
C GLU A 575 32.71 -4.66 -1.67
N TYR A 576 33.07 -5.94 -1.63
CA TYR A 576 33.39 -6.66 -0.38
C TYR A 576 34.89 -6.95 -0.18
N GLY A 577 35.71 -6.67 -1.19
CA GLY A 577 37.14 -6.99 -1.19
C GLY A 577 37.44 -8.49 -1.19
N VAL A 578 36.49 -9.35 -1.59
CA VAL A 578 36.63 -10.81 -1.61
C VAL A 578 36.87 -11.31 -3.03
N VAL A 579 38.02 -11.93 -3.25
CA VAL A 579 38.39 -12.44 -4.57
C VAL A 579 37.96 -13.90 -4.68
N VAL A 580 36.98 -14.18 -5.53
CA VAL A 580 36.48 -15.53 -5.81
C VAL A 580 37.03 -16.03 -7.15
N THR A 581 37.63 -17.22 -7.14
CA THR A 581 38.20 -17.83 -8.35
C THR A 581 37.13 -18.43 -9.26
N ASP A 582 37.50 -18.79 -10.50
CA ASP A 582 36.57 -19.42 -11.46
C ASP A 582 36.04 -20.79 -10.97
N ASP A 583 36.76 -21.45 -10.07
CA ASP A 583 36.37 -22.73 -9.44
C ASP A 583 35.47 -22.53 -8.20
N LEU A 584 35.02 -21.30 -7.92
CA LEU A 584 34.22 -20.92 -6.74
C LEU A 584 34.94 -21.21 -5.41
N GLU A 585 36.21 -20.80 -5.34
CA GLU A 585 37.02 -20.82 -4.11
C GLU A 585 37.51 -19.40 -3.78
N ILE A 586 37.63 -19.08 -2.49
CA ILE A 586 38.17 -17.78 -2.03
C ILE A 586 39.70 -17.77 -2.21
N ASP A 587 40.23 -16.75 -2.89
CA ASP A 587 41.66 -16.44 -2.85
C ASP A 587 41.95 -15.65 -1.57
N GLU A 588 42.40 -16.35 -0.52
CA GLU A 588 42.68 -15.72 0.76
C GLU A 588 43.78 -14.65 0.69
N GLU A 589 44.79 -14.82 -0.17
CA GLU A 589 45.90 -13.86 -0.26
C GLU A 589 45.44 -12.57 -0.93
N ALA A 590 44.74 -12.70 -2.06
CA ALA A 590 44.19 -11.56 -2.78
C ALA A 590 43.10 -10.84 -1.96
N THR A 591 42.23 -11.59 -1.28
CA THR A 591 41.19 -11.03 -0.38
C THR A 591 41.83 -10.22 0.76
N ARG A 592 42.86 -10.76 1.44
CA ARG A 592 43.58 -10.02 2.49
C ARG A 592 44.26 -8.77 1.96
N ALA A 593 44.83 -8.82 0.75
CA ALA A 593 45.44 -7.66 0.13
C ALA A 593 44.40 -6.57 -0.16
N ARG A 594 43.28 -6.93 -0.81
CA ARG A 594 42.18 -6.03 -1.15
C ARG A 594 41.57 -5.35 0.06
N ARG A 595 41.29 -6.09 1.14
CA ARG A 595 40.74 -5.50 2.38
C ARG A 595 41.72 -4.65 3.20
N SER A 596 42.99 -4.57 2.78
CA SER A 596 44.04 -3.81 3.48
C SER A 596 44.46 -2.52 2.78
N GLU A 597 43.99 -2.31 1.54
CA GLU A 597 44.14 -1.07 0.76
C GLU A 597 43.10 -0.04 1.19
#